data_AF-A0A5A7NJB5-F1
#
_entry.id   AF-A0A5A7NJB5-F1
#
_cell.length_a   1.000
_cell.length_b   1.000
_cell.length_c   1.000
_cell.angle_alpha   90.00
_cell.angle_beta   90.00
_cell.angle_gamma   90.00
#
_symmetry.space_group_name_H-M   'P 1'
#
loop_
_entity.id
_entity.type
_entity.pdbx_description
1 polymer ?
#
loop_
_entity_poly.entity_id
_entity_poly.type
_entity_poly.pdbx_seq_one_letter_code
_entity_poly.pdbx_strand_id
1 'polypeptide(L)'
;MPEYRESFSRWPLERKWGALYDESERFDEDERLPRRIKVVFKEKDVDGKKYVFQQCNGINIGDRLTDNRFEPDDYRFHDVFHLAYAAILGWSPVMRALFKVKRKSCPKIDENEDGARAILIEEGVSTWVFNHGLRNHHFRSIKSLDYSLLKAIRELVKGYEVEDRPLWQWERAILEGFRVFRKLQEHRGGTVIADLNKHTLTFRAPK
;
A
#
# COMPACT_ATOMS: atom_id res chain seq x y z
N MET A 1 14.03 -12.17 26.22
CA MET A 1 14.84 -11.65 25.10
C MET A 1 13.93 -11.19 23.95
N PRO A 2 13.35 -9.98 24.03
CA PRO A 2 12.52 -9.40 22.96
C PRO A 2 13.36 -8.97 21.74
N GLU A 3 14.54 -8.39 21.97
CA GLU A 3 15.41 -7.82 20.91
C GLU A 3 15.89 -8.86 19.89
N TYR A 4 16.15 -10.09 20.31
CA TYR A 4 16.54 -11.18 19.40
C TYR A 4 15.43 -11.56 18.42
N ARG A 5 14.16 -11.57 18.86
CA ARG A 5 13.01 -11.88 17.99
C ARG A 5 12.75 -10.75 16.97
N GLU A 6 13.00 -9.51 17.36
CA GLU A 6 12.85 -8.34 16.48
C GLU A 6 13.91 -8.29 15.39
N SER A 7 15.15 -8.68 15.70
CA SER A 7 16.23 -8.82 14.71
C SER A 7 15.86 -9.84 13.62
N PHE A 8 15.36 -11.03 13.98
CA PHE A 8 14.96 -12.04 12.99
C PHE A 8 13.70 -11.67 12.19
N SER A 9 12.82 -10.83 12.74
CA SER A 9 11.67 -10.29 11.99
C SER A 9 12.10 -9.35 10.86
N ARG A 10 13.24 -8.65 11.02
CA ARG A 10 13.77 -7.72 10.03
C ARG A 10 14.87 -8.32 9.15
N TRP A 11 15.69 -9.19 9.71
CA TRP A 11 16.84 -9.83 9.06
C TRP A 11 16.78 -11.35 9.27
N PRO A 12 15.77 -12.03 8.72
CA PRO A 12 15.71 -13.49 8.82
C PRO A 12 16.81 -14.13 7.96
N LEU A 13 17.25 -15.34 8.33
CA LEU A 13 18.15 -16.16 7.52
C LEU A 13 17.53 -16.53 6.16
N GLU A 14 16.22 -16.73 6.15
CA GLU A 14 15.44 -17.01 4.95
C GLU A 14 14.19 -16.14 4.93
N ARG A 15 13.97 -15.39 3.85
CA ARG A 15 12.76 -14.57 3.66
C ARG A 15 11.64 -15.44 3.11
N LYS A 16 10.65 -15.76 3.96
CA LYS A 16 9.44 -16.48 3.56
C LYS A 16 8.26 -15.53 3.44
N TRP A 17 7.65 -15.50 2.27
CA TRP A 17 6.36 -14.86 2.09
C TRP A 17 5.30 -15.66 2.85
N GLY A 18 4.40 -14.96 3.53
CA GLY A 18 3.20 -15.60 4.09
C GLY A 18 2.13 -15.70 3.01
N ALA A 19 1.17 -16.61 3.19
CA ALA A 19 0.01 -16.70 2.31
C ALA A 19 -0.78 -15.38 2.27
N LEU A 20 -1.55 -15.19 1.20
CA LEU A 20 -2.49 -14.07 1.09
C LEU A 20 -3.67 -14.31 2.04
N TYR A 21 -4.14 -13.27 2.72
CA TYR A 21 -5.18 -13.39 3.76
C TYR A 21 -6.56 -13.85 3.26
N ASP A 22 -6.75 -13.87 1.95
CA ASP A 22 -7.99 -14.30 1.29
C ASP A 22 -7.81 -15.55 0.39
N GLU A 23 -6.67 -16.25 0.49
CA GLU A 23 -6.42 -17.44 -0.34
C GLU A 23 -7.21 -18.68 0.11
N SER A 24 -7.68 -18.69 1.36
CA SER A 24 -8.50 -19.78 1.90
C SER A 24 -9.80 -19.97 1.10
N GLU A 25 -10.18 -21.23 0.88
CA GLU A 25 -11.44 -21.63 0.23
C GLU A 25 -12.70 -21.15 0.95
N ARG A 26 -12.59 -20.66 2.20
CA ARG A 26 -13.70 -20.04 2.92
C ARG A 26 -14.16 -18.70 2.33
N PHE A 27 -13.36 -18.09 1.46
CA PHE A 27 -13.68 -16.84 0.79
C PHE A 27 -13.95 -17.08 -0.69
N ASP A 28 -15.07 -16.55 -1.16
CA ASP A 28 -15.48 -16.62 -2.55
C ASP A 28 -14.50 -15.85 -3.44
N GLU A 29 -14.44 -16.20 -4.73
CA GLU A 29 -13.48 -15.59 -5.65
C GLU A 29 -13.68 -14.08 -5.82
N ASP A 30 -14.91 -13.60 -5.70
CA ASP A 30 -15.29 -12.19 -5.76
C ASP A 30 -15.04 -11.42 -4.44
N GLU A 31 -14.59 -12.10 -3.39
CA GLU A 31 -14.11 -11.50 -2.14
C GLU A 31 -12.58 -11.43 -2.05
N ARG A 32 -11.89 -11.94 -3.08
CA ARG A 32 -10.42 -11.92 -3.15
C ARG A 32 -9.94 -10.65 -3.80
N LEU A 33 -8.85 -10.08 -3.29
CA LEU A 33 -8.13 -9.05 -4.01
C LEU A 33 -7.65 -9.62 -5.36
N PRO A 34 -7.81 -8.87 -6.48
CA PRO A 34 -7.31 -9.32 -7.77
C PRO A 34 -5.81 -9.62 -7.66
N ARG A 35 -5.41 -10.83 -8.07
CA ARG A 35 -4.01 -11.28 -7.93
C ARG A 35 -3.01 -10.43 -8.71
N ARG A 36 -3.50 -9.71 -9.72
CA ARG A 36 -2.73 -8.73 -10.49
C ARG A 36 -3.59 -7.50 -10.77
N ILE A 37 -3.26 -6.40 -10.12
CA ILE A 37 -3.94 -5.12 -10.24
C ILE A 37 -3.12 -4.21 -11.15
N LYS A 38 -3.74 -3.65 -12.19
CA LYS A 38 -3.12 -2.67 -13.10
C LYS A 38 -3.87 -1.35 -13.01
N VAL A 39 -3.24 -0.34 -12.40
CA VAL A 39 -3.82 1.00 -12.24
C VAL A 39 -3.05 2.00 -13.10
N VAL A 40 -3.77 2.76 -13.91
CA VAL A 40 -3.24 3.88 -14.68
C VAL A 40 -3.50 5.17 -13.91
N PHE A 41 -2.42 5.87 -13.56
CA PHE A 41 -2.44 7.18 -12.92
C PHE A 41 -2.35 8.26 -14.02
N LYS A 42 -3.28 9.21 -14.01
CA LYS A 42 -3.35 10.33 -14.95
C LYS A 42 -3.49 11.63 -14.19
N GLU A 43 -2.46 12.47 -14.20
CA GLU A 43 -2.58 13.84 -13.74
C GLU A 43 -3.33 14.69 -14.77
N LYS A 44 -4.23 15.54 -14.30
CA LYS A 44 -4.94 16.54 -15.10
C LYS A 44 -5.01 17.85 -14.34
N ASP A 45 -4.92 18.95 -15.07
CA ASP A 45 -5.26 20.28 -14.57
C ASP A 45 -6.76 20.53 -14.77
N VAL A 46 -7.45 20.97 -13.71
CA VAL A 46 -8.85 21.40 -13.75
C VAL A 46 -8.92 22.73 -13.02
N ASP A 47 -9.17 23.80 -13.77
CA ASP A 47 -9.27 25.18 -13.28
C ASP A 47 -8.06 25.63 -12.44
N GLY A 48 -6.84 25.28 -12.86
CA GLY A 48 -5.60 25.64 -12.17
C GLY A 48 -5.26 24.73 -10.99
N LYS A 49 -6.05 23.69 -10.72
CA LYS A 49 -5.80 22.70 -9.68
C LYS A 49 -5.48 21.34 -10.31
N LYS A 50 -4.36 20.75 -9.87
CA LYS A 50 -3.93 19.41 -10.32
C LYS A 50 -4.65 18.30 -9.58
N TYR A 51 -5.21 17.37 -10.33
CA TYR A 51 -5.86 16.16 -9.86
C TYR A 51 -5.19 14.92 -10.44
N VAL A 52 -5.15 13.84 -9.67
CA VAL A 52 -4.81 12.50 -10.17
C VAL A 52 -6.09 11.68 -10.29
N PHE A 53 -6.28 11.10 -11.47
CA PHE A 53 -7.31 10.11 -11.75
C PHE A 53 -6.66 8.74 -11.85
N GLN A 54 -7.34 7.74 -11.30
CA GLN A 54 -6.90 6.35 -11.34
C GLN A 54 -7.86 5.53 -12.17
N GLN A 55 -7.32 4.68 -13.04
CA GLN A 55 -8.11 3.80 -13.89
C GLN A 55 -7.66 2.35 -13.79
N CYS A 56 -8.60 1.44 -13.58
CA CYS A 56 -8.40 0.00 -13.74
C CYS A 56 -9.26 -0.49 -14.90
N ASN A 57 -8.66 -1.21 -15.86
CA ASN A 57 -9.34 -1.67 -17.07
C ASN A 57 -10.10 -0.57 -17.84
N GLY A 58 -9.58 0.66 -17.84
CA GLY A 58 -10.18 1.82 -18.51
C GLY A 58 -11.30 2.51 -17.72
N ILE A 59 -11.72 1.96 -16.58
CA ILE A 59 -12.75 2.50 -15.71
C ILE A 59 -12.09 3.31 -14.59
N ASN A 60 -12.61 4.51 -14.32
CA ASN A 60 -12.15 5.30 -13.17
C ASN A 60 -12.49 4.56 -11.87
N ILE A 61 -11.51 4.45 -10.98
CA ILE A 61 -11.69 3.87 -9.65
C ILE A 61 -11.44 4.94 -8.59
N GLY A 62 -12.28 4.94 -7.55
CA GLY A 62 -12.20 5.92 -6.46
C GLY A 62 -12.48 7.35 -6.90
N ASP A 63 -12.19 8.28 -6.00
CA ASP A 63 -12.31 9.71 -6.27
C ASP A 63 -11.03 10.27 -6.93
N ARG A 64 -11.17 11.43 -7.58
CA ARG A 64 -10.01 12.21 -8.05
C ARG A 64 -9.24 12.75 -6.84
N LEU A 65 -7.93 12.61 -6.85
CA LEU A 65 -7.07 12.95 -5.71
C LEU A 65 -6.36 14.29 -5.91
N THR A 66 -6.21 15.04 -4.82
CA THR A 66 -5.38 16.25 -4.76
C THR A 66 -4.45 16.16 -3.56
N ASP A 67 -3.50 17.07 -3.44
CA ASP A 67 -2.54 17.05 -2.33
C ASP A 67 -3.22 17.34 -0.98
N ASN A 68 -4.42 17.94 -0.98
CA ASN A 68 -5.18 18.30 0.22
C ASN A 68 -4.37 19.12 1.25
N ARG A 69 -3.45 19.95 0.73
CA ARG A 69 -2.54 20.79 1.52
C ARG A 69 -2.30 22.14 0.83
N PHE A 70 -1.90 23.14 1.60
CA PHE A 70 -1.51 24.46 1.08
C PHE A 70 -0.29 24.38 0.16
N GLU A 71 0.80 23.79 0.65
CA GLU A 71 2.02 23.57 -0.13
C GLU A 71 1.92 22.22 -0.87
N PRO A 72 2.00 22.20 -2.21
CA PRO A 72 1.95 20.97 -2.99
C PRO A 72 3.13 20.04 -2.66
N ASP A 73 2.83 18.80 -2.26
CA ASP A 73 3.82 17.77 -1.94
C ASP A 73 3.64 16.48 -2.77
N ASP A 74 2.77 16.52 -3.79
CA ASP A 74 2.43 15.38 -4.65
C ASP A 74 1.74 14.21 -3.93
N TYR A 75 1.17 14.44 -2.74
CA TYR A 75 0.36 13.44 -2.05
C TYR A 75 -0.82 12.92 -2.88
N ARG A 76 -1.24 13.62 -3.94
CA ARG A 76 -2.22 13.10 -4.92
C ARG A 76 -1.84 11.75 -5.58
N PHE A 77 -0.59 11.29 -5.49
CA PHE A 77 -0.17 9.96 -5.97
C PHE A 77 -0.10 8.87 -4.86
N HIS A 78 -0.56 9.15 -3.64
CA HIS A 78 -0.35 8.27 -2.47
C HIS A 78 -0.97 6.87 -2.58
N ASP A 79 -2.01 6.67 -3.39
CA ASP A 79 -2.64 5.33 -3.57
C ASP A 79 -1.67 4.26 -4.07
N VAL A 80 -0.50 4.64 -4.58
CA VAL A 80 0.61 3.72 -4.85
C VAL A 80 1.07 2.96 -3.59
N PHE A 81 0.94 3.53 -2.40
CA PHE A 81 1.27 2.88 -1.13
C PHE A 81 0.28 1.77 -0.79
N HIS A 82 -1.03 2.01 -0.97
CA HIS A 82 -2.07 1.00 -0.80
C HIS A 82 -1.90 -0.18 -1.78
N LEU A 83 -1.54 0.13 -3.04
CA LEU A 83 -1.16 -0.91 -4.02
C LEU A 83 0.09 -1.70 -3.60
N ALA A 84 1.07 -1.04 -2.99
CA ALA A 84 2.26 -1.69 -2.46
C ALA A 84 1.92 -2.63 -1.28
N TYR A 85 1.06 -2.18 -0.36
CA TYR A 85 0.61 -3.00 0.78
C TYR A 85 -0.20 -4.20 0.31
N ALA A 86 -1.13 -4.01 -0.62
CA ALA A 86 -1.88 -5.11 -1.24
C ALA A 86 -0.92 -6.13 -1.85
N ALA A 87 0.02 -5.70 -2.71
CA ALA A 87 0.95 -6.60 -3.40
C ALA A 87 1.91 -7.32 -2.46
N ILE A 88 2.54 -6.59 -1.54
CA ILE A 88 3.71 -7.08 -0.79
C ILE A 88 3.31 -7.69 0.55
N LEU A 89 2.28 -7.14 1.22
CA LEU A 89 1.80 -7.64 2.52
C LEU A 89 0.62 -8.60 2.34
N GLY A 90 -0.06 -8.58 1.19
CA GLY A 90 -1.34 -9.25 0.99
C GLY A 90 -2.51 -8.53 1.69
N TRP A 91 -2.26 -7.35 2.26
CA TRP A 91 -3.19 -6.60 3.11
C TRP A 91 -3.39 -5.19 2.56
N SER A 92 -4.65 -4.83 2.32
CA SER A 92 -5.07 -3.45 2.07
C SER A 92 -6.59 -3.37 2.17
N PRO A 93 -7.16 -3.07 3.35
CA PRO A 93 -8.59 -2.76 3.49
C PRO A 93 -9.03 -1.61 2.57
N VAL A 94 -8.16 -0.63 2.28
CA VAL A 94 -8.42 0.45 1.31
C VAL A 94 -8.67 -0.13 -0.08
N MET A 95 -7.77 -0.99 -0.58
CA MET A 95 -7.94 -1.61 -1.89
C MET A 95 -9.15 -2.56 -1.92
N ARG A 96 -9.43 -3.30 -0.84
CA ARG A 96 -10.65 -4.12 -0.76
C ARG A 96 -11.91 -3.27 -0.87
N ALA A 97 -11.98 -2.15 -0.16
CA ALA A 97 -13.11 -1.23 -0.22
C ALA A 97 -13.23 -0.54 -1.59
N LEU A 98 -12.11 -0.22 -2.23
CA LEU A 98 -12.03 0.37 -3.56
C LEU A 98 -12.55 -0.59 -4.64
N PHE A 99 -12.10 -1.84 -4.61
CA PHE A 99 -12.51 -2.89 -5.57
C PHE A 99 -13.82 -3.58 -5.21
N LYS A 100 -14.43 -3.26 -4.06
CA LYS A 100 -15.67 -3.87 -3.55
C LYS A 100 -15.55 -5.38 -3.27
N VAL A 101 -14.36 -5.82 -2.86
CA VAL A 101 -14.01 -7.23 -2.56
C VAL A 101 -13.73 -7.45 -1.06
N LYS A 102 -14.60 -6.89 -0.21
CA LYS A 102 -14.57 -7.17 1.23
C LYS A 102 -15.00 -8.62 1.48
N ARG A 103 -14.44 -9.28 2.48
CA ARG A 103 -14.68 -10.69 2.83
C ARG A 103 -15.97 -10.88 3.63
N LYS A 104 -17.11 -10.59 3.01
CA LYS A 104 -18.45 -10.57 3.61
C LYS A 104 -18.99 -11.93 4.01
N SER A 105 -18.53 -13.01 3.39
CA SER A 105 -18.82 -14.40 3.77
C SER A 105 -18.41 -14.70 5.22
N CYS A 106 -17.46 -13.94 5.78
CA CYS A 106 -17.12 -13.97 7.19
C CYS A 106 -17.38 -12.60 7.86
N PRO A 107 -18.57 -12.38 8.46
CA PRO A 107 -18.95 -11.07 9.02
C PRO A 107 -17.93 -10.49 10.01
N LYS A 108 -17.29 -11.35 10.81
CA LYS A 108 -16.26 -10.91 11.77
C LYS A 108 -15.03 -10.32 11.06
N ILE A 109 -14.63 -10.86 9.92
CA ILE A 109 -13.50 -10.35 9.13
C ILE A 109 -13.92 -9.10 8.36
N ASP A 110 -15.10 -9.11 7.75
CA ASP A 110 -15.67 -7.94 7.06
C ASP A 110 -15.74 -6.70 7.98
N GLU A 111 -16.14 -6.90 9.23
CA GLU A 111 -16.25 -5.84 10.23
C GLU A 111 -14.88 -5.38 10.77
N ASN A 112 -13.99 -6.31 11.10
CA ASN A 112 -12.78 -5.99 11.88
C ASN A 112 -11.53 -5.79 11.02
N GLU A 113 -11.35 -6.57 9.96
CA GLU A 113 -10.14 -6.53 9.12
C GLU A 113 -10.34 -5.72 7.83
N ASP A 114 -11.57 -5.69 7.30
CA ASP A 114 -11.91 -4.93 6.09
C ASP A 114 -12.71 -3.66 6.42
N GLY A 115 -13.16 -3.50 7.67
CA GLY A 115 -14.05 -2.43 8.09
C GLY A 115 -13.41 -1.04 8.18
N ALA A 116 -14.24 -0.06 8.53
CA ALA A 116 -13.85 1.35 8.54
C ALA A 116 -12.60 1.63 9.40
N ARG A 117 -12.45 0.95 10.54
CA ARG A 117 -11.28 1.14 11.41
C ARG A 117 -10.00 0.62 10.76
N ALA A 118 -10.04 -0.53 10.08
CA ALA A 118 -8.89 -1.06 9.36
C ALA A 118 -8.47 -0.14 8.21
N ILE A 119 -9.44 0.39 7.46
CA ILE A 119 -9.21 1.42 6.42
C ILE A 119 -8.51 2.65 7.01
N LEU A 120 -9.03 3.21 8.11
CA LEU A 120 -8.43 4.38 8.77
C LEU A 120 -6.99 4.11 9.26
N ILE A 121 -6.70 2.90 9.73
CA ILE A 121 -5.35 2.51 10.13
C ILE A 121 -4.40 2.45 8.92
N GLU A 122 -4.82 1.86 7.81
CA GLU A 122 -4.02 1.83 6.58
C GLU A 122 -3.75 3.24 6.02
N GLU A 123 -4.77 4.09 5.99
CA GLU A 123 -4.67 5.52 5.61
C GLU A 123 -3.71 6.27 6.54
N GLY A 124 -3.82 6.04 7.85
CA GLY A 124 -2.94 6.62 8.87
C GLY A 124 -1.49 6.19 8.69
N VAL A 125 -1.23 4.91 8.43
CA VAL A 125 0.11 4.39 8.12
C VAL A 125 0.63 5.04 6.83
N SER A 126 -0.16 5.10 5.77
CA SER A 126 0.23 5.72 4.49
C SER A 126 0.61 7.18 4.65
N THR A 127 -0.23 7.96 5.34
CA THR A 127 0.00 9.37 5.64
C THR A 127 1.27 9.57 6.48
N TRP A 128 1.46 8.74 7.50
CA TRP A 128 2.60 8.87 8.40
C TRP A 128 3.93 8.51 7.72
N VAL A 129 3.95 7.42 6.96
CA VAL A 129 5.12 7.00 6.17
C VAL A 129 5.43 8.02 5.08
N PHE A 130 4.41 8.58 4.40
CA PHE A 130 4.59 9.66 3.44
C PHE A 130 5.32 10.87 4.05
N ASN A 131 4.82 11.37 5.18
CA ASN A 131 5.44 12.50 5.88
C ASN A 131 6.87 12.19 6.34
N HIS A 132 7.14 10.95 6.74
CA HIS A 132 8.50 10.51 7.07
C HIS A 132 9.41 10.47 5.83
N GLY A 133 8.90 10.00 4.69
CA GLY A 133 9.62 9.98 3.44
C GLY A 133 9.94 11.39 2.92
N LEU A 134 9.01 12.34 3.02
CA LEU A 134 9.26 13.74 2.64
C LEU A 134 10.49 14.33 3.35
N ARG A 135 10.61 14.09 4.66
CA ARG A 135 11.76 14.55 5.47
C ARG A 135 13.09 13.86 5.11
N ASN A 136 13.02 12.73 4.41
CA ASN A 136 14.17 11.87 4.07
C ASN A 136 14.33 11.71 2.55
N HIS A 137 14.01 12.76 1.78
CA HIS A 137 14.14 12.79 0.31
C HIS A 137 13.48 11.60 -0.40
N HIS A 138 12.27 11.26 0.02
CA HIS A 138 11.48 10.13 -0.49
C HIS A 138 12.25 8.79 -0.42
N PHE A 139 13.17 8.63 0.54
CA PHE A 139 14.00 7.44 0.69
C PHE A 139 14.83 7.08 -0.56
N ARG A 140 15.22 8.08 -1.35
CA ARG A 140 15.87 7.86 -2.66
C ARG A 140 17.17 7.06 -2.59
N SER A 141 17.95 7.22 -1.53
CA SER A 141 19.33 6.68 -1.43
C SER A 141 19.50 5.62 -0.35
N ILE A 142 18.42 5.22 0.33
CA ILE A 142 18.50 4.25 1.43
C ILE A 142 18.09 2.86 0.97
N LYS A 143 18.69 1.84 1.59
CA LYS A 143 18.34 0.43 1.39
C LYS A 143 17.54 -0.16 2.56
N SER A 144 17.40 0.60 3.64
CA SER A 144 16.80 0.17 4.89
C SER A 144 16.25 1.37 5.64
N LEU A 145 15.07 1.23 6.26
CA LEU A 145 14.36 2.30 6.98
C LEU A 145 14.86 2.45 8.41
N ASP A 146 14.45 3.50 9.11
CA ASP A 146 14.71 3.59 10.54
C ASP A 146 13.92 2.54 11.31
N TYR A 147 14.56 1.91 12.29
CA TYR A 147 13.89 0.89 13.11
C TYR A 147 12.70 1.47 13.89
N SER A 148 12.79 2.73 14.31
CA SER A 148 11.72 3.45 15.02
C SER A 148 10.46 3.60 14.16
N LEU A 149 10.61 3.87 12.86
CA LEU A 149 9.49 3.91 11.91
C LEU A 149 8.80 2.54 11.85
N LEU A 150 9.56 1.48 11.60
CA LEU A 150 9.03 0.12 11.52
C LEU A 150 8.34 -0.33 12.81
N LYS A 151 8.91 0.01 13.97
CA LYS A 151 8.33 -0.31 15.27
C LYS A 151 6.98 0.37 15.47
N ALA A 152 6.87 1.66 15.16
CA ALA A 152 5.59 2.35 15.35
C ALA A 152 4.54 1.93 14.30
N ILE A 153 4.92 1.48 13.08
CA ILE A 153 3.96 0.85 12.16
C ILE A 153 3.38 -0.41 12.79
N ARG A 154 4.24 -1.26 13.37
CA ARG A 154 3.81 -2.48 14.05
C ARG A 154 2.85 -2.20 15.21
N GLU A 155 3.06 -1.12 15.96
CA GLU A 155 2.12 -0.72 17.02
C GLU A 155 0.79 -0.19 16.45
N LEU A 156 0.80 0.54 15.33
CA LEU A 156 -0.42 1.04 14.69
C LEU A 156 -1.31 -0.10 14.16
N VAL A 157 -0.71 -1.15 13.61
CA VAL A 157 -1.44 -2.29 13.02
C VAL A 157 -1.70 -3.43 14.00
N LYS A 158 -1.40 -3.23 15.29
CA LYS A 158 -1.62 -4.23 16.32
C LYS A 158 -3.11 -4.58 16.45
N GLY A 159 -3.40 -5.87 16.48
CA GLY A 159 -4.76 -6.42 16.53
C GLY A 159 -5.42 -6.59 15.16
N TYR A 160 -4.71 -6.33 14.07
CA TYR A 160 -5.14 -6.65 12.69
C TYR A 160 -4.34 -7.81 12.14
N GLU A 161 -4.86 -8.52 11.15
CA GLU A 161 -4.21 -9.68 10.56
C GLU A 161 -2.78 -9.38 10.06
N VAL A 162 -2.54 -8.15 9.58
CA VAL A 162 -1.24 -7.69 9.09
C VAL A 162 -0.16 -7.56 10.16
N GLU A 163 -0.52 -7.63 11.45
CA GLU A 163 0.45 -7.62 12.55
C GLU A 163 1.41 -8.81 12.49
N ASP A 164 1.00 -9.92 11.88
CA ASP A 164 1.82 -11.12 11.74
C ASP A 164 2.95 -10.95 10.70
N ARG A 165 2.88 -9.89 9.87
CA ARG A 165 3.86 -9.66 8.81
C ARG A 165 5.20 -9.26 9.41
N PRO A 166 6.30 -9.91 9.00
CA PRO A 166 7.61 -9.58 9.51
C PRO A 166 8.05 -8.18 9.05
N LEU A 167 8.87 -7.52 9.86
CA LEU A 167 9.31 -6.14 9.62
C LEU A 167 10.00 -5.95 8.26
N TRP A 168 10.67 -6.99 7.74
CA TRP A 168 11.29 -6.93 6.40
C TRP A 168 10.27 -6.78 5.27
N GLN A 169 9.05 -7.32 5.41
CA GLN A 169 7.99 -7.16 4.42
C GLN A 169 7.42 -5.75 4.45
N TRP A 170 7.19 -5.20 5.64
CA TRP A 170 6.82 -3.80 5.82
C TRP A 170 7.86 -2.85 5.22
N GLU A 171 9.15 -3.08 5.52
CA GLU A 171 10.25 -2.31 4.95
C GLU A 171 10.26 -2.38 3.43
N ARG A 172 10.09 -3.58 2.86
CA ARG A 172 10.00 -3.76 1.40
C ARG A 172 8.79 -3.06 0.80
N ALA A 173 7.62 -3.15 1.42
CA ALA A 173 6.39 -2.52 0.93
C ALA A 173 6.52 -1.01 0.83
N ILE A 174 7.08 -0.39 1.87
CA ILE A 174 7.34 1.06 1.92
C ILE A 174 8.37 1.46 0.87
N LEU A 175 9.52 0.79 0.82
CA LEU A 175 10.59 1.15 -0.12
C LEU A 175 10.14 0.99 -1.58
N GLU A 176 9.39 -0.06 -1.91
CA GLU A 176 8.83 -0.26 -3.26
C GLU A 176 7.73 0.76 -3.58
N GLY A 177 6.86 1.08 -2.62
CA GLY A 177 5.87 2.14 -2.73
C GLY A 177 6.53 3.49 -3.07
N PHE A 178 7.55 3.90 -2.32
CA PHE A 178 8.31 5.12 -2.61
C PHE A 178 9.08 5.06 -3.92
N ARG A 179 9.63 3.90 -4.29
CA ARG A 179 10.32 3.73 -5.57
C ARG A 179 9.37 4.02 -6.74
N VAL A 180 8.13 3.54 -6.69
CA VAL A 180 7.13 3.79 -7.73
C VAL A 180 6.51 5.18 -7.61
N PHE A 181 6.27 5.69 -6.39
CA PHE A 181 5.84 7.07 -6.14
C PHE A 181 6.76 8.07 -6.84
N ARG A 182 8.09 7.95 -6.67
CA ARG A 182 9.06 8.82 -7.34
C ARG A 182 8.95 8.77 -8.86
N LYS A 183 8.64 7.61 -9.44
CA LYS A 183 8.42 7.48 -10.90
C LYS A 183 7.13 8.12 -11.35
N LEU A 184 6.05 7.99 -10.57
CA LEU A 184 4.80 8.70 -10.83
C LEU A 184 5.00 10.21 -10.75
N GLN A 185 5.76 10.68 -9.77
CA GLN A 185 6.12 12.08 -9.59
C GLN A 185 6.97 12.63 -10.75
N GLU A 186 7.95 11.85 -11.22
CA GLU A 186 8.83 12.20 -12.34
C GLU A 186 8.05 12.27 -13.67
N HIS A 187 7.17 11.31 -13.93
CA HIS A 187 6.45 11.20 -15.19
C HIS A 187 5.04 11.82 -15.17
N ARG A 188 4.61 12.40 -14.04
CA ARG A 188 3.26 12.95 -13.78
C ARG A 188 2.13 11.98 -14.13
N GLY A 189 2.38 10.69 -13.91
CA GLY A 189 1.47 9.61 -14.28
C GLY A 189 2.21 8.35 -14.71
N GLY A 190 1.45 7.38 -15.22
CA GLY A 190 1.99 6.10 -15.68
C GLY A 190 1.10 4.94 -15.27
N THR A 191 1.57 3.72 -15.51
CA THR A 191 0.86 2.50 -15.10
C THR A 191 1.62 1.80 -13.97
N VAL A 192 0.93 1.55 -12.88
CA VAL A 192 1.41 0.73 -11.75
C VAL A 192 0.78 -0.65 -11.85
N ILE A 193 1.60 -1.70 -11.70
CA ILE A 193 1.15 -3.08 -11.67
C ILE A 193 1.56 -3.70 -10.33
N ALA A 194 0.56 -3.97 -9.49
CA ALA A 194 0.69 -4.74 -8.26
C ALA A 194 0.43 -6.22 -8.57
N ASP A 195 1.41 -7.08 -8.34
CA ASP A 195 1.30 -8.53 -8.51
C ASP A 195 1.42 -9.18 -7.12
N LEU A 196 0.28 -9.61 -6.59
CA LEU A 196 0.13 -10.17 -5.24
C LEU A 196 0.76 -11.56 -5.15
N ASN A 197 0.72 -12.35 -6.24
CA ASN A 197 1.34 -13.68 -6.27
C ASN A 197 2.87 -13.60 -6.26
N LYS A 198 3.43 -12.55 -6.86
CA LYS A 198 4.89 -12.35 -6.93
C LYS A 198 5.43 -11.42 -5.84
N HIS A 199 4.56 -10.78 -5.07
CA HIS A 199 4.92 -9.72 -4.11
C HIS A 199 5.77 -8.61 -4.75
N THR A 200 5.29 -8.07 -5.87
CA THR A 200 5.98 -7.02 -6.63
C THR A 200 5.09 -5.85 -7.01
N LEU A 201 5.71 -4.67 -7.11
CA LEU A 201 5.09 -3.45 -7.61
C LEU A 201 5.94 -2.91 -8.77
N THR A 202 5.39 -2.85 -9.99
CA THR A 202 6.15 -2.41 -11.17
C THR A 202 5.54 -1.16 -11.79
N PHE A 203 6.39 -0.34 -12.40
CA PHE A 203 6.00 0.92 -13.04
C PHE A 203 6.26 0.84 -14.54
N ARG A 204 5.37 1.43 -15.34
CA ARG A 204 5.56 1.71 -16.76
C ARG A 204 5.27 3.18 -17.02
N ALA A 205 6.19 3.87 -17.68
CA ALA A 205 6.01 5.26 -18.08
C ALA A 205 4.75 5.41 -18.96
N PRO A 206 4.09 6.58 -18.93
CA PRO A 206 3.05 6.89 -19.90
C PRO A 206 3.60 6.77 -21.32
N LYS A 207 2.73 6.36 -22.26
CA LYS A 207 3.05 6.37 -23.69
C LYS A 207 3.02 7.79 -24.23
#